data_AF-A0A0D6QQX9-F1
#
_entry.id   AF-A0A0D6QQX9-F1
#
_cell.length_a   1.000
_cell.length_b   1.000
_cell.length_c   1.000
_cell.angle_alpha   90.00
_cell.angle_beta   90.00
_cell.angle_gamma   90.00
#
_symmetry.space_group_name_H-M   'P 1'
#
loop_
_entity.id
_entity.type
_entity.pdbx_description
1 polymer ?
#
loop_
_entity_poly.entity_id
_entity_poly.type
_entity_poly.pdbx_seq_one_letter_code
_entity_poly.pdbx_strand_id
1 'polypeptide(L)'
;MSAREAGPIERFLADDHLRLHALLTRAVSDPAAIDRGPYDAFRGGLLRHIALEEKVLLPAAREALGGEPLRLARRLRVEHGAIASLLVPTPTHALVAEIHKILDPHNLLEEAPDGLYATCDRLLAVRADELVARMAAYPPVKVAAYNDGPRVLRTAEAALEQSAKQAEARAGPR
;
A
#
# COMPACT_ATOMS: atom_id res chain seq x y z
N MET A 1 28.61 -8.79 7.17
CA MET A 1 27.56 -7.75 7.36
C MET A 1 26.43 -8.43 8.09
N SER A 2 26.18 -8.07 9.35
CA SER A 2 25.05 -8.63 10.10
C SER A 2 23.76 -8.16 9.44
N ALA A 3 22.85 -9.06 9.12
CA ALA A 3 21.48 -8.68 8.80
C ALA A 3 20.95 -7.86 9.98
N ARG A 4 20.49 -6.64 9.71
CA ARG A 4 19.80 -5.84 10.71
C ARG A 4 18.46 -6.52 10.98
N GLU A 5 18.12 -6.79 12.23
CA GLU A 5 16.78 -7.25 12.56
C GLU A 5 15.77 -6.15 12.24
N ALA A 6 14.71 -6.51 11.49
CA ALA A 6 13.58 -5.63 11.19
C ALA A 6 12.97 -5.12 12.50
N GLY A 7 12.59 -3.84 12.56
CA GLY A 7 11.97 -3.28 13.76
C GLY A 7 10.49 -3.68 13.90
N PRO A 8 9.83 -3.31 15.00
CA PRO A 8 8.43 -3.68 15.25
C PRO A 8 7.46 -3.12 14.21
N ILE A 9 7.66 -1.90 13.69
CA ILE A 9 6.80 -1.32 12.65
C ILE A 9 6.98 -2.08 11.34
N GLU A 10 8.25 -2.28 10.94
CA GLU A 10 8.61 -3.02 9.73
C GLU A 10 8.04 -4.43 9.73
N ARG A 11 8.21 -5.18 10.81
CA ARG A 11 7.61 -6.53 10.93
C ARG A 11 6.09 -6.49 10.81
N PHE A 12 5.43 -5.59 11.53
CA PHE A 12 3.97 -5.52 11.55
C PHE A 12 3.36 -5.21 10.16
N LEU A 13 3.95 -4.27 9.43
CA LEU A 13 3.43 -3.87 8.12
C LEU A 13 3.84 -4.84 7.00
N ALA A 14 5.06 -5.39 7.06
CA ALA A 14 5.49 -6.45 6.14
C ALA A 14 4.66 -7.75 6.31
N ASP A 15 4.32 -8.13 7.55
CA ASP A 15 3.41 -9.26 7.80
C ASP A 15 2.02 -9.00 7.20
N ASP A 16 1.55 -7.75 7.24
CA ASP A 16 0.29 -7.36 6.59
C ASP A 16 0.39 -7.44 5.06
N HIS A 17 1.53 -7.05 4.47
CA HIS A 17 1.79 -7.26 3.04
C HIS A 17 1.75 -8.74 2.65
N LEU A 18 2.39 -9.62 3.42
CA LEU A 18 2.34 -11.07 3.18
C LEU A 18 0.90 -11.60 3.25
N ARG A 19 0.12 -11.15 4.23
CA ARG A 19 -1.31 -11.50 4.36
C ARG A 19 -2.12 -11.03 3.16
N LEU A 20 -1.92 -9.79 2.70
CA LEU A 20 -2.62 -9.22 1.54
C LEU A 20 -2.24 -9.93 0.25
N HIS A 21 -0.95 -10.23 0.05
CA HIS A 21 -0.47 -11.00 -1.09
C HIS A 21 -1.13 -12.37 -1.16
N ALA A 22 -1.19 -13.09 -0.02
CA ALA A 22 -1.85 -14.40 0.03
C ALA A 22 -3.35 -14.34 -0.31
N LEU A 23 -4.06 -13.29 0.10
CA LEU A 23 -5.46 -13.09 -0.26
C LEU A 23 -5.65 -12.84 -1.75
N LEU A 24 -4.82 -11.97 -2.35
CA LEU A 24 -4.90 -11.67 -3.78
C LEU A 24 -4.54 -12.88 -4.63
N THR A 25 -3.47 -13.61 -4.29
CA THR A 25 -3.06 -14.84 -4.97
C THR A 25 -4.16 -15.89 -4.95
N ARG A 26 -4.87 -16.05 -3.81
CA ARG A 26 -6.03 -16.93 -3.73
C ARG A 26 -7.21 -16.44 -4.56
N ALA A 27 -7.45 -15.13 -4.63
CA ALA A 27 -8.54 -14.56 -5.40
C ALA A 27 -8.40 -14.83 -6.91
N VAL A 28 -7.17 -14.91 -7.42
CA VAL A 28 -6.88 -15.07 -8.86
C VAL A 28 -6.29 -16.43 -9.24
N SER A 29 -6.43 -17.44 -8.37
CA SER A 29 -5.90 -18.78 -8.66
C SER A 29 -6.59 -19.45 -9.85
N ASP A 30 -7.84 -19.07 -10.14
CA ASP A 30 -8.56 -19.50 -11.34
C ASP A 30 -8.33 -18.47 -12.48
N PRO A 31 -7.78 -18.87 -13.63
CA PRO A 31 -7.62 -17.96 -14.76
C PRO A 31 -8.95 -17.53 -15.41
N ALA A 32 -10.05 -18.26 -15.17
CA ALA A 32 -11.36 -17.98 -15.76
C ALA A 32 -12.27 -17.14 -14.84
N ALA A 33 -11.98 -17.07 -13.54
CA ALA A 33 -12.83 -16.39 -12.57
C ALA A 33 -12.02 -15.77 -11.42
N ILE A 34 -12.53 -14.67 -10.86
CA ILE A 34 -11.99 -14.09 -9.63
C ILE A 34 -12.88 -14.51 -8.46
N ASP A 35 -12.30 -15.19 -7.46
CA ASP A 35 -13.00 -15.49 -6.22
C ASP A 35 -13.25 -14.20 -5.44
N ARG A 36 -14.53 -13.87 -5.28
CA ARG A 36 -14.99 -12.64 -4.66
C ARG A 36 -14.69 -12.57 -3.17
N GLY A 37 -14.68 -13.70 -2.46
CA GLY A 37 -14.44 -13.71 -1.02
C GLY A 37 -13.03 -13.21 -0.65
N PRO A 38 -11.97 -13.89 -1.13
CA PRO A 38 -10.60 -13.45 -0.94
C PRO A 38 -10.32 -12.08 -1.54
N TYR A 39 -10.90 -11.74 -2.71
CA TYR A 39 -10.71 -10.42 -3.32
C TYR A 39 -11.29 -9.29 -2.45
N ASP A 40 -12.52 -9.45 -1.95
CA ASP A 40 -13.16 -8.43 -1.12
C ASP A 40 -12.40 -8.27 0.22
N ALA A 41 -11.87 -9.37 0.77
CA ALA A 41 -11.00 -9.33 1.95
C ALA A 41 -9.65 -8.63 1.68
N PHE A 42 -9.04 -8.88 0.52
CA PHE A 42 -7.85 -8.16 0.05
C PHE A 42 -8.14 -6.67 -0.10
N ARG A 43 -9.22 -6.31 -0.81
CA ARG A 43 -9.62 -4.92 -1.05
C ARG A 43 -9.84 -4.14 0.25
N GLY A 44 -10.61 -4.69 1.18
CA GLY A 44 -10.83 -4.06 2.48
C GLY A 44 -9.55 -4.00 3.32
N GLY A 45 -8.73 -5.05 3.26
CA GLY A 45 -7.44 -5.11 3.94
C GLY A 45 -6.45 -4.06 3.43
N LEU A 46 -6.31 -3.91 2.12
CA LEU A 46 -5.39 -2.96 1.49
C LEU A 46 -5.82 -1.51 1.74
N LEU A 47 -7.12 -1.21 1.66
CA LEU A 47 -7.62 0.12 2.02
C LEU A 47 -7.39 0.44 3.50
N ARG A 48 -7.49 -0.57 4.39
CA ARG A 48 -7.12 -0.42 5.80
C ARG A 48 -5.63 -0.19 5.95
N HIS A 49 -4.79 -0.95 5.25
CA HIS A 49 -3.34 -0.82 5.26
C HIS A 49 -2.91 0.61 4.89
N ILE A 50 -3.38 1.12 3.75
CA ILE A 50 -3.17 2.51 3.33
C ILE A 50 -3.61 3.50 4.41
N ALA A 51 -4.74 3.24 5.10
CA ALA A 51 -5.18 4.08 6.19
C ALA A 51 -4.26 4.04 7.41
N LEU A 52 -3.65 2.89 7.74
CA LEU A 52 -2.64 2.81 8.81
C LEU A 52 -1.47 3.74 8.50
N GLU A 53 -0.95 3.68 7.28
CA GLU A 53 0.18 4.48 6.89
C GLU A 53 -0.17 5.97 6.84
N GLU A 54 -1.28 6.33 6.19
CA GLU A 54 -1.66 7.72 5.99
C GLU A 54 -2.20 8.42 7.24
N LYS A 55 -2.84 7.67 8.15
CA LYS A 55 -3.53 8.23 9.33
C LYS A 55 -2.79 7.96 10.64
N VAL A 56 -1.83 7.03 10.66
CA VAL A 56 -1.08 6.69 11.88
C VAL A 56 0.42 6.89 11.65
N LEU A 57 1.03 6.15 10.72
CA LEU A 57 2.49 6.12 10.59
C LEU A 57 3.10 7.42 10.07
N LEU A 58 2.65 7.89 8.90
CA LEU A 58 3.17 9.12 8.27
C LEU A 58 2.90 10.36 9.14
N PRO A 59 1.73 10.52 9.79
CA PRO A 59 1.52 11.59 10.76
C PRO A 59 2.49 11.52 11.95
N ALA A 60 2.73 10.34 12.52
CA ALA A 60 3.67 10.18 13.63
C ALA A 60 5.11 10.52 13.21
N ALA A 61 5.54 10.06 12.03
CA ALA A 61 6.84 10.40 11.48
C ALA A 61 6.99 11.91 11.24
N ARG A 62 5.95 12.56 10.73
CA ARG A 62 5.91 14.02 10.53
C ARG A 62 6.02 14.78 11.85
N GLU A 63 5.32 14.33 12.89
CA GLU A 63 5.39 14.90 14.24
C GLU A 63 6.82 14.81 14.80
N ALA A 64 7.45 13.64 14.68
CA ALA A 64 8.84 13.43 15.11
C ALA A 64 9.86 14.28 14.35
N LEU A 65 9.51 14.74 13.14
CA LEU A 65 10.32 15.65 12.31
C LEU A 65 9.91 17.13 12.46
N GLY A 66 9.23 17.50 13.56
CA GLY A 66 8.87 18.89 13.82
C GLY A 66 7.84 19.47 12.84
N GLY A 67 7.05 18.61 12.19
CA GLY A 67 6.02 18.99 11.23
C GLY A 67 6.42 18.80 9.77
N GLU A 68 7.67 18.43 9.48
CA GLU A 68 8.13 18.18 8.11
C GLU A 68 7.79 16.75 7.64
N PRO A 69 7.25 16.57 6.42
CA PRO A 69 6.96 15.24 5.91
C PRO A 69 8.24 14.49 5.49
N LEU A 70 8.23 13.16 5.62
CA LEU A 70 9.24 12.31 4.99
C LEU A 70 9.29 12.56 3.49
N ARG A 71 10.50 12.53 2.89
CA ARG A 71 10.71 12.75 1.45
C ARG A 71 9.82 11.86 0.57
N LEU A 72 9.59 10.63 1.01
CA LEU A 72 8.78 9.63 0.29
C LEU A 72 7.26 9.85 0.44
N ALA A 73 6.80 10.59 1.44
CA ALA A 73 5.37 10.68 1.81
C ALA A 73 4.49 11.20 0.66
N ARG A 74 4.99 12.16 -0.15
CA ARG A 74 4.22 12.67 -1.29
C ARG A 74 4.03 11.61 -2.37
N ARG A 75 5.07 10.83 -2.65
CA ARG A 75 5.04 9.77 -3.66
C ARG A 75 4.10 8.65 -3.25
N LEU A 76 4.22 8.18 -2.00
CA LEU A 76 3.34 7.14 -1.43
C LEU A 76 1.86 7.54 -1.55
N ARG A 77 1.49 8.77 -1.18
CA ARG A 77 0.09 9.25 -1.30
C ARG A 77 -0.44 9.23 -2.75
N VAL A 78 0.42 9.50 -3.74
CA VAL A 78 0.02 9.41 -5.15
C VAL A 78 -0.20 7.95 -5.55
N GLU A 79 0.71 7.06 -5.16
CA GLU A 79 0.59 5.62 -5.41
C GLU A 79 -0.66 5.03 -4.71
N HIS A 80 -0.92 5.41 -3.46
CA HIS A 80 -2.14 5.04 -2.73
C HIS A 80 -3.41 5.50 -3.44
N GLY A 81 -3.43 6.74 -3.94
CA GLY A 81 -4.55 7.27 -4.70
C GLY A 81 -4.81 6.48 -6.00
N ALA A 82 -3.74 6.07 -6.68
CA ALA A 82 -3.83 5.23 -7.87
C ALA A 82 -4.36 3.83 -7.54
N ILE A 83 -3.77 3.16 -6.53
CA ILE A 83 -4.22 1.86 -6.03
C ILE A 83 -5.70 1.92 -5.63
N ALA A 84 -6.08 2.89 -4.81
CA ALA A 84 -7.47 3.06 -4.36
C ALA A 84 -8.44 3.24 -5.53
N SER A 85 -8.02 3.93 -6.60
CA SER A 85 -8.84 4.12 -7.81
C SER A 85 -9.06 2.81 -8.57
N LEU A 86 -8.04 1.94 -8.64
CA LEU A 86 -8.14 0.61 -9.27
C LEU A 86 -8.99 -0.37 -8.48
N LEU A 87 -9.22 -0.12 -7.18
CA LEU A 87 -10.08 -0.93 -6.32
C LEU A 87 -11.56 -0.50 -6.37
N VAL A 88 -11.93 0.55 -7.11
CA VAL A 88 -13.33 1.00 -7.23
C VAL A 88 -14.17 0.13 -8.17
N PRO A 89 -13.75 -0.17 -9.41
CA PRO A 89 -14.53 -1.00 -10.33
C PRO A 89 -14.54 -2.47 -9.92
N THR A 90 -15.49 -3.22 -10.46
CA THR A 90 -15.57 -4.68 -10.32
C THR A 90 -14.24 -5.30 -10.78
N PRO A 91 -13.63 -6.21 -10.00
CA PRO A 91 -12.34 -6.80 -10.34
C PRO A 91 -12.38 -7.56 -11.66
N THR A 92 -11.33 -7.36 -12.45
CA THR A 92 -10.97 -8.16 -13.62
C THR A 92 -9.50 -8.56 -13.51
N HIS A 93 -9.07 -9.63 -14.18
CA HIS A 93 -7.65 -10.03 -14.17
C HIS A 93 -6.75 -8.92 -14.73
N ALA A 94 -7.24 -8.12 -15.67
CA ALA A 94 -6.53 -6.95 -16.17
C ALA A 94 -6.29 -5.91 -15.07
N LEU A 95 -7.33 -5.55 -14.31
CA LEU A 95 -7.19 -4.62 -13.18
C LEU A 95 -6.26 -5.18 -12.09
N VAL A 96 -6.34 -6.48 -11.80
CA VAL A 96 -5.44 -7.14 -10.84
C VAL A 96 -3.98 -7.09 -11.29
N ALA A 97 -3.72 -7.38 -12.57
CA ALA A 97 -2.38 -7.28 -13.13
C ALA A 97 -1.82 -5.86 -13.01
N GLU A 98 -2.65 -4.84 -13.22
CA GLU A 98 -2.24 -3.45 -13.02
C GLU A 98 -1.99 -3.10 -11.55
N ILE A 99 -2.83 -3.57 -10.62
CA ILE A 99 -2.60 -3.40 -9.18
C ILE A 99 -1.23 -3.99 -8.80
N HIS A 100 -0.89 -5.18 -9.30
CA HIS A 100 0.43 -5.80 -9.06
C HIS A 100 1.60 -4.96 -9.56
N LYS A 101 1.49 -4.40 -10.78
CA LYS A 101 2.54 -3.52 -11.33
C LYS A 101 2.83 -2.29 -10.46
N ILE A 102 1.84 -1.84 -9.67
CA ILE A 102 2.01 -0.73 -8.72
C ILE A 102 2.51 -1.25 -7.37
N LEU A 103 1.90 -2.31 -6.84
CA LEU A 103 2.23 -2.84 -5.51
C LEU A 103 3.66 -3.36 -5.42
N ASP A 104 4.18 -4.08 -6.42
CA ASP A 104 5.54 -4.64 -6.34
C ASP A 104 6.62 -3.56 -6.10
N PRO A 105 6.72 -2.49 -6.91
CA PRO A 105 7.69 -1.43 -6.65
C PRO A 105 7.30 -0.49 -5.50
N HIS A 106 6.04 -0.52 -5.04
CA HIS A 106 5.56 0.22 -3.87
C HIS A 106 6.04 -0.45 -2.58
N ASN A 107 5.78 -1.75 -2.41
CA ASN A 107 6.25 -2.53 -1.27
C ASN A 107 7.78 -2.49 -1.15
N LEU A 108 8.51 -2.54 -2.27
CA LEU A 108 9.98 -2.38 -2.26
C LEU A 108 10.43 -1.02 -1.72
N LEU A 109 9.68 0.05 -1.97
CA LEU A 109 10.00 1.38 -1.43
C LEU A 109 9.81 1.43 0.09
N GLU A 110 8.85 0.66 0.59
CA GLU A 110 8.47 0.66 2.00
C GLU A 110 9.37 -0.25 2.84
N GLU A 111 9.67 -1.43 2.31
CA GLU A 111 10.41 -2.52 2.97
C GLU A 111 11.92 -2.49 2.72
N ALA A 112 12.44 -1.63 1.84
CA ALA A 112 13.89 -1.50 1.67
C ALA A 112 14.60 -1.20 3.01
N PRO A 113 15.90 -1.54 3.17
CA PRO A 113 16.64 -1.27 4.42
C PRO A 113 16.66 0.22 4.84
N ASP A 114 16.57 1.13 3.87
CA ASP A 114 16.42 2.57 4.02
C ASP A 114 15.02 3.09 3.59
N GLY A 115 14.09 2.16 3.37
CA GLY A 115 12.69 2.39 3.02
C GLY A 115 11.88 3.00 4.16
N LEU A 116 10.57 3.13 3.91
CA LEU A 116 9.64 3.76 4.84
C LEU A 116 9.70 3.13 6.23
N TYR A 117 9.56 1.81 6.33
CA TYR A 117 9.35 1.15 7.62
C TYR A 117 10.60 1.17 8.48
N ALA A 118 11.75 0.79 7.92
CA ALA A 118 13.03 0.86 8.63
C ALA A 118 13.37 2.30 9.06
N THR A 119 13.00 3.31 8.25
CA THR A 119 13.15 4.73 8.62
C THR A 119 12.25 5.10 9.78
N CYS A 120 10.99 4.67 9.75
CA CYS A 120 10.04 4.91 10.83
C CYS A 120 10.45 4.20 12.13
N ASP A 121 10.94 2.97 12.09
CA ASP A 121 11.44 2.27 13.28
C ASP A 121 12.60 3.01 13.94
N ARG A 122 13.52 3.59 13.16
CA ARG A 122 14.61 4.42 13.70
C ARG A 122 14.08 5.73 14.30
N LEU A 123 13.21 6.42 13.57
CA LEU A 123 12.69 7.73 13.95
C LEU A 123 11.76 7.66 15.16
N LEU A 124 11.00 6.58 15.29
CA LEU A 124 9.92 6.40 16.25
C LEU A 124 10.25 5.32 17.30
N ALA A 125 11.52 4.94 17.43
CA ALA A 125 11.97 3.81 18.26
C ALA A 125 11.39 3.81 19.68
N VAL A 126 11.29 4.99 20.33
CA VAL A 126 10.78 5.15 21.69
C VAL A 126 9.27 4.82 21.81
N ARG A 127 8.52 4.91 20.71
CA ARG A 127 7.05 4.74 20.67
C ARG A 127 6.61 3.68 19.66
N ALA A 128 7.53 2.87 19.15
CA ALA A 128 7.24 1.96 18.04
C ALA A 128 6.18 0.91 18.44
N ASP A 129 6.31 0.31 19.63
CA ASP A 129 5.33 -0.66 20.15
C ASP A 129 3.94 -0.03 20.39
N GLU A 130 3.88 1.20 20.87
CA GLU A 130 2.63 1.96 21.04
C GLU A 130 1.94 2.18 19.68
N LEU A 131 2.72 2.56 18.66
CA LEU A 131 2.20 2.76 17.31
C LEU A 131 1.71 1.44 16.69
N VAL A 132 2.44 0.35 16.88
CA VAL A 132 2.00 -0.99 16.46
C VAL A 132 0.69 -1.37 17.15
N ALA A 133 0.57 -1.17 18.47
CA ALA A 133 -0.68 -1.42 19.20
C ALA A 133 -1.85 -0.57 18.66
N ARG A 134 -1.60 0.71 18.36
CA ARG A 134 -2.59 1.60 17.75
C ARG A 134 -2.99 1.16 16.34
N MET A 135 -2.03 0.72 15.51
CA MET A 135 -2.31 0.20 14.18
C MET A 135 -3.06 -1.13 14.22
N ALA A 136 -2.73 -2.02 15.17
CA ALA A 136 -3.45 -3.26 15.40
C ALA A 136 -4.91 -3.00 15.81
N ALA A 137 -5.15 -2.03 16.70
CA ALA A 137 -6.48 -1.62 17.13
C ALA A 137 -7.25 -0.79 16.09
N TYR A 138 -6.63 -0.39 14.97
CA TYR A 138 -7.29 0.45 13.96
C TYR A 138 -8.46 -0.33 13.31
N PRO A 139 -9.67 0.25 13.27
CA PRO A 139 -10.86 -0.46 12.83
C PRO A 139 -10.80 -0.81 11.34
N PRO A 140 -11.56 -1.82 10.90
CA PRO A 140 -11.82 -2.04 9.48
C PRO A 140 -12.35 -0.77 8.81
N VAL A 141 -11.90 -0.50 7.59
CA VAL A 141 -12.40 0.64 6.80
C VAL A 141 -13.72 0.28 6.13
N LYS A 142 -14.63 1.26 6.03
CA LYS A 142 -15.87 1.09 5.28
C LYS A 142 -15.54 1.05 3.79
N VAL A 143 -15.83 -0.08 3.15
CA VAL A 143 -15.63 -0.26 1.71
C VAL A 143 -16.95 -0.02 0.98
N ALA A 144 -16.94 0.87 -0.03
CA ALA A 144 -18.11 1.11 -0.87
C ALA A 144 -18.36 -0.06 -1.83
N ALA A 145 -19.60 -0.19 -2.29
CA ALA A 145 -19.91 -1.09 -3.40
C ALA A 145 -19.07 -0.75 -4.64
N TYR A 146 -18.86 -1.74 -5.50
CA TYR A 146 -18.18 -1.54 -6.78
C TYR A 146 -18.95 -0.54 -7.65
N ASN A 147 -18.21 0.23 -8.45
CA ASN A 147 -18.77 1.20 -9.36
C ASN A 147 -18.09 1.12 -10.71
N ASP A 148 -18.82 0.63 -11.71
CA ASP A 148 -18.36 0.46 -13.09
C ASP A 148 -18.79 1.63 -14.00
N GLY A 149 -19.13 2.78 -13.39
CA GLY A 149 -19.53 3.97 -14.13
C GLY A 149 -18.40 4.53 -15.00
N PRO A 150 -18.72 5.16 -16.15
CA PRO A 150 -17.73 5.61 -17.14
C PRO A 150 -16.78 6.71 -16.66
N ARG A 151 -17.08 7.35 -15.52
CA ARG A 151 -16.14 8.29 -14.86
C ARG A 151 -15.08 7.54 -14.05
N VAL A 152 -15.45 6.45 -13.38
CA VAL A 152 -14.55 5.64 -12.57
C VAL A 152 -13.52 4.93 -13.45
N LEU A 153 -13.97 4.36 -14.56
CA LEU A 153 -13.07 3.69 -15.51
C LEU A 153 -12.02 4.67 -16.05
N ARG A 154 -12.41 5.91 -16.40
CA ARG A 154 -11.47 6.96 -16.80
C ARG A 154 -10.50 7.37 -15.69
N THR A 155 -10.93 7.39 -14.44
CA THR A 155 -10.05 7.68 -13.31
C THR A 155 -9.05 6.54 -13.08
N ALA A 156 -9.49 5.28 -13.21
CA ALA A 156 -8.62 4.12 -13.19
C ALA A 156 -7.58 4.19 -14.32
N GLU A 157 -8.01 4.45 -15.56
CA GLU A 157 -7.12 4.64 -16.72
C GLU A 157 -6.10 5.76 -16.49
N ALA A 158 -6.54 6.93 -16.02
CA ALA A 158 -5.64 8.04 -15.72
C ALA A 158 -4.63 7.71 -14.59
N ALA A 159 -5.05 6.92 -13.59
CA ALA A 159 -4.15 6.44 -12.55
C ALA A 159 -3.08 5.48 -13.11
N LEU A 160 -3.44 4.63 -14.06
CA LEU A 160 -2.50 3.76 -14.78
C LEU A 160 -1.50 4.55 -15.60
N GLU A 161 -1.96 5.52 -16.38
CA GLU A 161 -1.09 6.39 -17.17
C GLU A 161 -0.08 7.15 -16.29
N GLN A 162 -0.55 7.65 -15.14
CA GLN A 162 0.29 8.37 -14.20
C GLN A 162 1.34 7.44 -13.55
N SER A 163 0.94 6.22 -13.18
CA SER A 163 1.85 5.21 -12.66
C SER A 163 2.93 4.83 -13.69
N ALA A 164 2.55 4.59 -14.95
CA ALA A 164 3.49 4.29 -16.03
C ALA A 164 4.54 5.40 -16.22
N LYS A 165 4.11 6.67 -16.26
CA LYS A 165 5.03 7.83 -16.33
C LYS A 165 5.99 7.88 -15.14
N GLN A 166 5.53 7.52 -13.93
CA GLN A 166 6.40 7.47 -12.75
C GLN A 166 7.39 6.31 -12.80
N ALA A 167 7.01 5.15 -13.36
CA ALA A 167 7.90 4.02 -13.57
C ALA A 167 9.00 4.37 -14.60
N GLU A 168 8.64 5.01 -15.71
CA GLU A 168 9.59 5.48 -16.73
C GLU A 168 10.56 6.52 -16.16
N ALA A 169 10.08 7.48 -15.37
CA ALA A 169 10.93 8.47 -14.71
C ALA A 169 11.94 7.85 -13.73
N ARG A 170 11.64 6.68 -13.14
CA ARG A 170 12.60 5.93 -12.31
C ARG A 170 13.66 5.19 -13.13
N ALA A 171 13.36 4.83 -14.37
CA ALA A 171 14.24 4.11 -15.27
C ALA A 171 15.21 5.04 -16.05
N GLY A 172 15.36 6.30 -15.63
CA GLY A 172 16.24 7.31 -16.25
C GLY A 172 17.70 6.84 -16.47
N PRO A 173 18.41 7.46 -17.43
CA PRO A 173 19.46 6.81 -18.21
C PRO A 173 20.60 6.30 -17.34
N ARG A 174 21.02 5.06 -17.64
CA ARG A 174 22.20 4.39 -17.05
C ARG A 174 23.46 5.23 -17.17
#